data_AF-A0A970PJN4-F1
#
_entry.id   AF-A0A970PJN4-F1
#
_cell.length_a   1.000
_cell.length_b   1.000
_cell.length_c   1.000
_cell.angle_alpha   90.00
_cell.angle_beta   90.00
_cell.angle_gamma   90.00
#
_symmetry.space_group_name_H-M   'P 1'
#
loop_
_entity.id
_entity.type
_entity.pdbx_description
1 polymer ?
#
loop_
_entity_poly.entity_id
_entity_poly.type
_entity_poly.pdbx_seq_one_letter_code
_entity_poly.pdbx_strand_id
1 'polypeptide(L)'
;MIKRTIERDLERWKNESKHKPLVLRGARQVGKTTVVKEFAKFFPIFLYVNLDLEADRQLFARELKVRELFQLICLRFSQPIKPEETLLFIDEIQFSSIAIKMLRYFYEEMPQLCVIAAGSLLEAVVGDKHQSFPVGRIENLWVQPLSFEEYLGALGRDDLLQAYHQVPASMPFIEELRRQFKIYSLLGGMPEAVAKYLEHKDMMIVNRVYESLVSAYLEDVDKYADDVSTARALVHILKTAPAEAGKRITLEGFGASDYKALTIRQAFDKLQKAQLLKLSFPVTSAMLPMVPQYRRKPRLQLLDTGLLNYQLGIQE
;
A
#
# COMPACT_ATOMS: atom_id res chain seq x y z
N MET A 1 -16.44 1.96 -11.54
CA MET A 1 -15.62 1.87 -10.32
C MET A 1 -14.87 0.54 -10.36
N ILE A 2 -13.60 0.52 -9.95
CA ILE A 2 -12.75 -0.66 -10.11
C ILE A 2 -12.96 -1.60 -8.91
N LYS A 3 -13.46 -2.81 -9.16
CA LYS A 3 -13.62 -3.86 -8.14
C LYS A 3 -12.25 -4.39 -7.76
N ARG A 4 -11.95 -4.46 -6.47
CA ARG A 4 -10.64 -4.93 -5.98
C ARG A 4 -10.75 -6.29 -5.33
N THR A 5 -9.76 -7.16 -5.58
CA THR A 5 -9.77 -8.53 -5.02
C THR A 5 -9.68 -8.53 -3.48
N ILE A 6 -9.04 -7.51 -2.92
CA ILE A 6 -8.93 -7.27 -1.47
C ILE A 6 -10.28 -7.09 -0.76
N GLU A 7 -11.35 -6.74 -1.49
CA GLU A 7 -12.69 -6.62 -0.92
C GLU A 7 -13.15 -7.96 -0.29
N ARG A 8 -12.75 -9.09 -0.89
CA ARG A 8 -13.04 -10.42 -0.34
C ARG A 8 -12.33 -10.67 1.00
N ASP A 9 -11.11 -10.18 1.14
CA ASP A 9 -10.37 -10.29 2.40
C ASP A 9 -11.01 -9.42 3.49
N LEU A 10 -11.53 -8.25 3.14
CA LEU A 10 -12.27 -7.37 4.06
C LEU A 10 -13.61 -7.97 4.49
N GLU A 11 -14.35 -8.56 3.57
CA GLU A 11 -15.59 -9.30 3.89
C GLU A 11 -15.32 -10.48 4.80
N ARG A 12 -14.27 -11.26 4.50
CA ARG A 12 -13.84 -12.36 5.35
C ARG A 12 -13.51 -11.87 6.76
N TRP A 13 -12.69 -10.83 6.85
CA TRP A 13 -12.29 -10.20 8.12
C TRP A 13 -13.50 -9.77 8.95
N LYS A 14 -14.48 -9.07 8.36
CA LYS A 14 -15.70 -8.64 9.05
C LYS A 14 -16.51 -9.80 9.61
N ASN A 15 -16.54 -10.93 8.90
CA ASN A 15 -17.34 -12.10 9.28
C ASN A 15 -16.66 -12.97 10.34
N GLU A 16 -15.44 -12.66 10.77
CA GLU A 16 -14.77 -13.38 11.85
C GLU A 16 -15.39 -13.04 13.21
N SER A 17 -15.66 -14.06 14.03
CA SER A 17 -16.32 -13.88 15.35
C SER A 17 -15.55 -13.00 16.33
N LYS A 18 -14.24 -12.82 16.11
CA LYS A 18 -13.36 -11.94 16.90
C LYS A 18 -12.33 -11.29 15.98
N HIS A 19 -12.81 -10.44 15.07
CA HIS A 19 -11.93 -9.70 14.18
C HIS A 19 -11.01 -8.74 14.97
N LYS A 20 -9.74 -8.70 14.62
CA LYS A 20 -8.82 -7.71 15.18
C LYS A 20 -8.93 -6.40 14.40
N PRO A 21 -8.62 -5.24 14.98
CA PRO A 21 -8.42 -4.02 14.22
C PRO A 21 -7.45 -4.27 13.06
N LEU A 22 -7.88 -3.88 11.87
CA LEU A 22 -7.18 -4.14 10.63
C LEU A 22 -6.34 -2.94 10.24
N VAL A 23 -5.05 -3.15 9.96
CA VAL A 23 -4.14 -2.12 9.46
C VAL A 23 -3.90 -2.35 7.98
N LEU A 24 -4.46 -1.47 7.15
CA LEU A 24 -4.20 -1.43 5.71
C LEU A 24 -2.86 -0.76 5.43
N ARG A 25 -1.96 -1.53 4.82
CA ARG A 25 -0.61 -1.11 4.45
C ARG A 25 -0.48 -1.07 2.94
N GLY A 26 0.45 -0.26 2.44
CA GLY A 26 0.72 -0.14 1.01
C GLY A 26 1.28 1.22 0.67
N ALA A 27 1.88 1.33 -0.51
CA ALA A 27 2.47 2.58 -1.00
C ALA A 27 1.43 3.71 -1.10
N ARG A 28 1.91 4.95 -1.22
CA ARG A 28 1.02 6.11 -1.44
C ARG A 28 0.22 5.91 -2.73
N GLN A 29 -1.04 6.32 -2.73
CA GLN A 29 -1.94 6.31 -3.89
C GLN A 29 -2.30 4.93 -4.50
N VAL A 30 -2.07 3.82 -3.78
CA VAL A 30 -2.57 2.48 -4.18
C VAL A 30 -4.08 2.28 -3.92
N GLY A 31 -4.81 3.30 -3.48
CA GLY A 31 -6.27 3.26 -3.30
C GLY A 31 -6.76 2.75 -1.94
N LYS A 32 -5.96 2.81 -0.88
CA LYS A 32 -6.34 2.37 0.48
C LYS A 32 -7.65 3.00 0.97
N THR A 33 -7.73 4.33 0.98
CA THR A 33 -8.92 5.10 1.40
C THR A 33 -10.13 4.76 0.54
N THR A 34 -9.95 4.59 -0.78
CA THR A 34 -11.03 4.24 -1.72
C THR A 34 -11.61 2.86 -1.42
N VAL A 35 -10.75 1.87 -1.18
CA VAL A 35 -11.16 0.50 -0.82
C VAL A 35 -11.98 0.51 0.47
N VAL A 36 -11.54 1.24 1.51
CA VAL A 36 -12.29 1.30 2.77
C VAL A 36 -13.62 2.02 2.62
N LYS A 37 -13.67 3.12 1.85
CA LYS A 37 -14.93 3.84 1.59
C LYS A 37 -15.95 2.98 0.83
N GLU A 38 -15.49 2.13 -0.09
CA GLU A 38 -16.38 1.20 -0.78
C GLU A 38 -16.89 0.13 0.17
N PHE A 39 -15.99 -0.47 0.95
CA PHE A 39 -16.33 -1.45 1.97
C PHE A 39 -17.25 -0.89 3.07
N ALA A 40 -17.13 0.40 3.39
CA ALA A 40 -17.98 1.07 4.37
C ALA A 40 -19.47 1.05 4.01
N LYS A 41 -19.83 0.87 2.72
CA LYS A 41 -21.23 0.75 2.29
C LYS A 41 -21.95 -0.46 2.88
N PHE A 42 -21.21 -1.45 3.39
CA PHE A 42 -21.77 -2.61 4.08
C PHE A 42 -22.07 -2.34 5.57
N PHE A 43 -21.89 -1.11 6.04
CA PHE A 43 -22.13 -0.71 7.43
C PHE A 43 -23.21 0.38 7.48
N PRO A 44 -24.19 0.27 8.40
CA PRO A 44 -25.14 1.35 8.63
C PRO A 44 -24.49 2.67 9.04
N ILE A 45 -23.37 2.61 9.80
CA ILE A 45 -22.66 3.78 10.29
C ILE A 45 -21.19 3.69 9.88
N PHE A 46 -20.70 4.77 9.28
CA PHE A 46 -19.30 4.92 8.91
C PHE A 46 -18.72 6.18 9.53
N LEU A 47 -17.69 6.00 10.37
CA LEU A 47 -16.94 7.08 11.01
C LEU A 47 -15.58 7.20 10.32
N TYR A 48 -15.39 8.28 9.56
CA TYR A 48 -14.13 8.58 8.88
C TYR A 48 -13.34 9.62 9.66
N VAL A 49 -12.20 9.20 10.20
CA VAL A 49 -11.30 10.03 11.01
C VAL A 49 -9.96 10.15 10.27
N ASN A 50 -9.59 11.34 9.83
CA ASN A 50 -8.33 11.57 9.11
C ASN A 50 -7.33 12.31 10.00
N LEU A 51 -6.29 11.62 10.48
CA LEU A 51 -5.34 12.20 11.43
C LEU A 51 -4.34 13.19 10.79
N ASP A 52 -4.36 13.36 9.48
CA ASP A 52 -3.67 14.49 8.84
C ASP A 52 -4.36 15.82 9.19
N LEU A 53 -5.68 15.80 9.42
CA LEU A 53 -6.44 16.96 9.89
C LEU A 53 -6.23 17.16 11.39
N GLU A 54 -5.78 18.35 11.78
CA GLU A 54 -5.50 18.67 13.19
C GLU A 54 -6.72 18.45 14.10
N ALA A 55 -7.91 18.85 13.64
CA ALA A 55 -9.12 18.73 14.43
C ALA A 55 -9.53 17.28 14.72
N ASP A 56 -9.21 16.34 13.83
CA ASP A 56 -9.42 14.90 14.06
C ASP A 56 -8.28 14.32 14.91
N ARG A 57 -7.05 14.77 14.69
CA ARG A 57 -5.89 14.39 15.51
C ARG A 57 -6.07 14.74 16.99
N GLN A 58 -6.71 15.88 17.27
CA GLN A 58 -7.01 16.32 18.63
C GLN A 58 -7.93 15.36 19.41
N LEU A 59 -8.73 14.52 18.73
CA LEU A 59 -9.53 13.47 19.38
C LEU A 59 -8.65 12.50 20.19
N PHE A 60 -7.41 12.28 19.73
CA PHE A 60 -6.45 11.37 20.34
C PHE A 60 -5.39 12.12 21.16
N ALA A 61 -5.51 13.44 21.36
CA ALA A 61 -4.53 14.20 22.12
C ALA A 61 -4.53 13.87 23.62
N ARG A 62 -5.66 13.38 24.14
CA ARG A 62 -5.79 12.88 25.50
C ARG A 62 -5.84 11.36 25.49
N GLU A 63 -5.15 10.71 26.43
CA GLU A 63 -5.22 9.26 26.61
C GLU A 63 -6.55 8.87 27.30
N LEU A 64 -7.65 9.02 26.57
CA LEU A 64 -8.99 8.61 27.01
C LEU A 64 -9.10 7.08 27.00
N LYS A 65 -10.04 6.55 27.79
CA LYS A 65 -10.44 5.14 27.66
C LYS A 65 -11.10 4.94 26.30
N VAL A 66 -10.94 3.76 25.69
CA VAL A 66 -11.41 3.52 24.31
C VAL A 66 -12.91 3.75 24.13
N ARG A 67 -13.73 3.44 25.15
CA ARG A 67 -15.17 3.71 25.14
C ARG A 67 -15.50 5.20 25.12
N GLU A 68 -14.78 5.99 25.91
CA GLU A 68 -14.94 7.45 25.97
C GLU A 68 -14.47 8.10 24.66
N LEU A 69 -13.35 7.61 24.11
CA LEU A 69 -12.86 8.02 22.81
C LEU A 69 -13.88 7.74 21.71
N PHE A 70 -14.47 6.53 21.68
CA PHE A 70 -15.50 6.19 20.70
C PHE A 70 -16.74 7.09 20.83
N GLN A 71 -17.19 7.39 22.05
CA GLN A 71 -18.29 8.32 22.29
C GLN A 71 -17.96 9.73 21.79
N LEU A 72 -16.74 10.22 22.04
CA LEU A 72 -16.27 11.52 21.57
C LEU A 72 -16.24 11.58 20.03
N ILE A 73 -15.78 10.51 19.37
CA ILE A 73 -15.80 10.39 17.91
C ILE A 73 -17.26 10.43 17.42
N CYS A 74 -18.16 9.62 17.97
CA CYS A 74 -19.59 9.61 17.60
C CYS A 74 -20.22 11.01 17.75
N LEU A 75 -19.93 11.71 18.85
CA LEU A 75 -20.40 13.06 19.12
C LEU A 75 -19.90 14.05 18.06
N ARG A 76 -18.60 14.01 17.73
CA ARG A 76 -18.00 14.88 16.71
C ARG A 76 -18.67 14.72 15.34
N PHE A 77 -18.98 13.48 14.95
CA PHE A 77 -19.61 13.17 13.67
C PHE A 77 -21.14 13.14 13.72
N SER A 78 -21.74 13.51 14.85
CA SER A 78 -23.20 13.48 15.08
C SER A 78 -23.85 12.13 14.74
N GLN A 79 -23.18 11.04 15.10
CA GLN A 79 -23.63 9.66 14.88
C GLN A 79 -24.08 9.00 16.19
N PRO A 80 -25.03 8.05 16.14
CA PRO A 80 -25.44 7.31 17.32
C PRO A 80 -24.33 6.35 17.78
N ILE A 81 -24.27 6.08 19.09
CA ILE A 81 -23.28 5.17 19.69
C ILE A 81 -23.77 3.73 19.49
N LYS A 82 -23.47 3.14 18.33
CA LYS A 82 -23.82 1.76 17.99
C LYS A 82 -22.61 0.95 17.48
N PRO A 83 -21.76 0.43 18.37
CA PRO A 83 -20.52 -0.26 18.00
C PRO A 83 -20.70 -1.39 16.96
N GLU A 84 -21.72 -2.24 17.13
CA GLU A 84 -22.00 -3.42 16.28
C GLU A 84 -22.37 -3.05 14.83
N GLU A 85 -22.89 -1.84 14.60
CA GLU A 85 -23.32 -1.34 13.29
C GLU A 85 -22.29 -0.38 12.66
N THR A 86 -21.18 -0.13 13.35
CA THR A 86 -20.24 0.94 13.00
C THR A 86 -18.94 0.40 12.45
N LEU A 87 -18.51 0.96 11.31
CA LEU A 87 -17.12 0.90 10.88
C LEU A 87 -16.42 2.21 11.24
N LEU A 88 -15.39 2.12 12.08
CA LEU A 88 -14.47 3.21 12.35
C LEU A 88 -13.24 3.08 11.44
N PHE A 89 -13.02 4.09 10.59
CA PHE A 89 -11.82 4.18 9.77
C PHE A 89 -10.91 5.32 10.23
N ILE A 90 -9.70 4.98 10.64
CA ILE A 90 -8.64 5.90 11.07
C ILE A 90 -7.59 6.01 9.96
N ASP A 91 -7.68 7.05 9.16
CA ASP A 91 -6.77 7.33 8.05
C ASP A 91 -5.53 8.10 8.51
N GLU A 92 -4.42 7.89 7.79
CA GLU A 92 -3.10 8.44 8.10
C GLU A 92 -2.68 8.29 9.57
N ILE A 93 -2.90 7.08 10.14
CA ILE A 93 -2.74 6.81 11.58
C ILE A 93 -1.33 7.10 12.11
N GLN A 94 -0.30 7.15 11.25
CA GLN A 94 1.07 7.51 11.65
C GLN A 94 1.21 8.92 12.26
N PHE A 95 0.23 9.81 12.05
CA PHE A 95 0.22 11.14 12.65
C PHE A 95 -0.18 11.14 14.13
N SER A 96 -0.61 10.00 14.70
CA SER A 96 -0.89 9.87 16.13
C SER A 96 -0.39 8.55 16.69
N SER A 97 0.69 8.64 17.48
CA SER A 97 1.21 7.50 18.23
C SER A 97 0.21 6.96 19.25
N ILE A 98 -0.64 7.83 19.80
CA ILE A 98 -1.72 7.46 20.72
C ILE A 98 -2.76 6.63 19.98
N ALA A 99 -3.17 7.03 18.77
CA ALA A 99 -4.10 6.24 17.95
C ALA A 99 -3.57 4.83 17.66
N ILE A 100 -2.27 4.70 17.34
CA ILE A 100 -1.62 3.39 17.14
C ILE A 100 -1.72 2.52 18.39
N LYS A 101 -1.43 3.07 19.57
CA LYS A 101 -1.56 2.34 20.85
C LYS A 101 -3.01 1.95 21.12
N MET A 102 -3.97 2.82 20.78
CA MET A 102 -5.40 2.60 21.01
C MET A 102 -5.98 1.41 20.25
N LEU A 103 -5.38 0.99 19.13
CA LEU A 103 -5.78 -0.23 18.41
C LEU A 103 -5.83 -1.46 19.33
N ARG A 104 -4.92 -1.56 20.30
CA ARG A 104 -4.96 -2.64 21.30
C ARG A 104 -6.26 -2.64 22.09
N TYR A 105 -6.66 -1.47 22.58
CA TYR A 105 -7.82 -1.33 23.45
C TYR A 105 -9.13 -1.49 22.67
N PHE A 106 -9.17 -1.09 21.40
CA PHE A 106 -10.29 -1.42 20.51
C PHE A 106 -10.52 -2.94 20.43
N TYR A 107 -9.45 -3.72 20.28
CA TYR A 107 -9.56 -5.18 20.30
C TYR A 107 -9.96 -5.74 21.69
N GLU A 108 -9.32 -5.26 22.76
CA GLU A 108 -9.48 -5.85 24.10
C GLU A 108 -10.82 -5.48 24.78
N GLU A 109 -11.33 -4.26 24.55
CA GLU A 109 -12.50 -3.74 25.29
C GLU A 109 -13.74 -3.47 24.42
N MET A 110 -13.58 -3.38 23.09
CA MET A 110 -14.65 -3.11 22.12
C MET A 110 -14.57 -4.02 20.86
N PRO A 111 -14.46 -5.35 21.01
CA PRO A 111 -14.30 -6.27 19.87
C PRO A 111 -15.46 -6.23 18.87
N GLN A 112 -16.64 -5.76 19.28
CA GLN A 112 -17.82 -5.60 18.43
C GLN A 112 -17.73 -4.42 17.44
N LEU A 113 -16.80 -3.49 17.64
CA LEU A 113 -16.58 -2.36 16.74
C LEU A 113 -15.60 -2.77 15.63
N CYS A 114 -16.02 -2.69 14.38
CA CYS A 114 -15.11 -2.84 13.25
C CYS A 114 -14.18 -1.62 13.17
N VAL A 115 -12.88 -1.82 13.31
CA VAL A 115 -11.86 -0.76 13.21
C VAL A 115 -10.88 -1.07 12.10
N ILE A 116 -10.79 -0.18 11.12
CA ILE A 116 -9.75 -0.18 10.11
C ILE A 116 -8.86 1.04 10.34
N ALA A 117 -7.55 0.87 10.24
CA ALA A 117 -6.58 1.94 10.20
C ALA A 117 -5.78 1.86 8.90
N ALA A 118 -5.39 2.99 8.33
CA ALA A 118 -4.52 3.03 7.17
C ALA A 118 -3.41 4.08 7.33
N GLY A 119 -2.31 3.87 6.63
CA GLY A 119 -1.21 4.84 6.58
C GLY A 119 -0.11 4.39 5.65
N SER A 120 0.37 5.30 4.79
CA SER A 120 1.36 4.96 3.77
C SER A 120 2.77 4.82 4.36
N LEU A 121 3.07 5.56 5.43
CA LEU A 121 4.42 5.67 6.03
C LEU A 121 4.61 4.78 7.27
N LEU A 122 3.66 3.89 7.57
CA LEU A 122 3.55 3.25 8.88
C LEU A 122 4.82 2.49 9.28
N GLU A 123 5.43 1.72 8.39
CA GLU A 123 6.59 0.90 8.75
C GLU A 123 7.89 1.67 8.93
N ALA A 124 8.05 2.74 8.16
CA ALA A 124 9.22 3.60 8.25
C ALA A 124 9.14 4.47 9.51
N VAL A 125 7.97 5.02 9.84
CA VAL A 125 7.82 5.93 10.98
C VAL A 125 7.75 5.20 12.32
N VAL A 126 7.12 4.01 12.34
CA VAL A 126 6.90 3.26 13.59
C VAL A 126 8.17 2.52 14.03
N GLY A 127 9.00 2.04 13.09
CA GLY A 127 10.25 1.34 13.40
C GLY A 127 11.30 2.20 14.12
N ASP A 128 11.36 3.50 13.84
CA ASP A 128 12.46 4.37 14.27
C ASP A 128 12.14 5.16 15.57
N LYS A 129 10.86 5.25 15.98
CA LYS A 129 10.43 6.05 17.15
C LYS A 129 10.14 5.25 18.43
N HIS A 130 10.59 4.00 18.54
CA HIS A 130 10.19 3.06 19.62
C HIS A 130 8.68 2.89 19.77
N GLN A 131 7.89 3.26 18.76
CA GLN A 131 6.48 2.98 18.72
C GLN A 131 6.36 1.53 18.27
N SER A 132 5.69 0.71 19.06
CA SER A 132 5.37 -0.65 18.63
C SER A 132 3.90 -0.73 18.35
N PHE A 133 3.55 -1.27 17.18
CA PHE A 133 2.20 -1.76 16.99
C PHE A 133 1.93 -2.83 18.04
N PRO A 134 0.69 -2.91 18.56
CA PRO A 134 0.34 -3.92 19.55
C PRO A 134 0.32 -5.31 18.90
N VAL A 135 1.47 -5.98 18.92
CA VAL A 135 1.69 -7.28 18.31
C VAL A 135 0.68 -8.30 18.85
N GLY A 136 0.08 -9.06 17.94
CA GLY A 136 -0.93 -10.07 18.25
C GLY A 136 -2.36 -9.53 18.45
N ARG A 137 -2.55 -8.20 18.57
CA ARG A 137 -3.87 -7.55 18.71
C ARG A 137 -4.36 -6.84 17.46
N ILE A 138 -3.55 -6.81 16.40
CA ILE A 138 -3.93 -6.27 15.10
C ILE A 138 -3.72 -7.31 14.01
N GLU A 139 -4.41 -7.11 12.90
CA GLU A 139 -4.14 -7.78 11.63
C GLU A 139 -3.62 -6.78 10.61
N ASN A 140 -2.81 -7.25 9.68
CA ASN A 140 -2.26 -6.42 8.61
C ASN A 140 -2.74 -6.96 7.28
N LEU A 141 -3.21 -6.06 6.42
CA LEU A 141 -3.60 -6.39 5.05
C LEU A 141 -2.92 -5.42 4.10
N TRP A 142 -2.38 -5.95 3.01
CA TRP A 142 -1.56 -5.20 2.07
C TRP A 142 -2.35 -4.84 0.82
N VAL A 143 -2.43 -3.54 0.55
CA VAL A 143 -2.99 -2.99 -0.67
C VAL A 143 -1.86 -2.72 -1.64
N GLN A 144 -1.92 -3.40 -2.79
CA GLN A 144 -0.95 -3.25 -3.89
C GLN A 144 -1.60 -2.47 -5.05
N PRO A 145 -0.82 -2.03 -6.05
CA PRO A 145 -1.37 -1.63 -7.33
C PRO A 145 -2.28 -2.72 -7.90
N LEU A 146 -3.20 -2.34 -8.80
CA LEU A 146 -4.12 -3.24 -9.48
C LEU A 146 -3.35 -4.37 -10.14
N SER A 147 -3.74 -5.60 -9.87
CA SER A 147 -3.25 -6.76 -10.62
C SER A 147 -3.81 -6.76 -12.04
N PHE A 148 -3.24 -7.60 -12.91
CA PHE A 148 -3.78 -7.79 -14.26
C PHE A 148 -5.23 -8.29 -14.25
N GLU A 149 -5.59 -9.15 -13.29
CA GLU A 149 -6.97 -9.60 -13.08
C GLU A 149 -7.90 -8.42 -12.73
N GLU A 150 -7.51 -7.56 -11.78
CA GLU A 150 -8.29 -6.38 -11.42
C GLU A 150 -8.40 -5.38 -12.58
N TYR A 151 -7.36 -5.27 -13.41
CA TYR A 151 -7.38 -4.48 -14.64
C TYR A 151 -8.39 -5.01 -15.68
N LEU A 152 -8.44 -6.32 -15.91
CA LEU A 152 -9.44 -6.94 -16.79
C LEU A 152 -10.87 -6.71 -16.28
N GLY A 153 -11.07 -6.79 -14.96
CA GLY A 153 -12.33 -6.42 -14.32
C GLY A 153 -12.67 -4.94 -14.50
N ALA A 154 -11.68 -4.05 -14.38
CA ALA A 154 -11.85 -2.62 -14.62
C ALA A 154 -12.21 -2.29 -16.07
N LEU A 155 -11.72 -3.07 -17.03
CA LEU A 155 -12.10 -2.98 -18.45
C LEU A 155 -13.55 -3.42 -18.72
N GLY A 156 -14.22 -4.10 -17.78
CA GLY A 156 -15.55 -4.69 -18.00
C GLY A 156 -15.52 -5.91 -18.93
N ARG A 157 -14.38 -6.59 -19.03
CA ARG A 157 -14.19 -7.78 -19.89
C ARG A 157 -14.28 -9.06 -19.06
N ASP A 158 -15.48 -9.35 -18.56
CA ASP A 158 -15.76 -10.56 -17.78
C ASP A 158 -15.48 -11.85 -18.57
N ASP A 159 -15.63 -11.80 -19.91
CA ASP A 159 -15.26 -12.87 -20.83
C ASP A 159 -13.75 -13.20 -20.75
N LEU A 160 -12.89 -12.17 -20.76
CA LEU A 160 -11.44 -12.33 -20.61
C LEU A 160 -11.07 -12.77 -19.21
N LEU A 161 -11.79 -12.29 -18.19
CA LEU A 161 -11.56 -12.68 -16.81
C LEU A 161 -11.86 -14.17 -16.58
N GLN A 162 -12.98 -14.67 -17.13
CA GLN A 162 -13.31 -16.09 -17.09
C GLN A 162 -12.25 -16.92 -17.82
N ALA A 163 -11.82 -16.48 -19.00
CA ALA A 163 -10.75 -17.15 -19.74
C ALA A 163 -9.41 -17.13 -19.00
N TYR A 164 -9.08 -16.05 -18.29
CA TYR A 164 -7.85 -15.95 -17.48
C TYR A 164 -7.79 -17.00 -16.36
N HIS A 165 -8.94 -17.31 -15.75
CA HIS A 165 -9.04 -18.33 -14.69
C HIS A 165 -9.19 -19.77 -15.22
N GLN A 166 -9.49 -19.95 -16.51
CA GLN A 166 -9.63 -21.25 -17.13
C GLN A 166 -8.30 -21.70 -17.76
N VAL A 167 -7.65 -22.71 -17.19
CA VAL A 167 -6.38 -23.25 -17.72
C VAL A 167 -6.59 -24.69 -18.24
N PRO A 168 -6.38 -24.96 -19.55
CA PRO A 168 -6.07 -24.01 -20.62
C PRO A 168 -7.31 -23.25 -21.14
N ALA A 169 -7.11 -22.00 -21.57
CA ALA A 169 -8.12 -21.20 -22.28
C ALA A 169 -8.05 -21.45 -23.80
N SER A 170 -9.10 -21.07 -24.53
CA SER A 170 -9.08 -21.15 -26.00
C SER A 170 -8.11 -20.15 -26.64
N MET A 171 -7.53 -20.49 -27.80
CA MET A 171 -6.51 -19.66 -28.47
C MET A 171 -6.91 -18.20 -28.72
N PRO A 172 -8.13 -17.88 -29.22
CA PRO A 172 -8.54 -16.49 -29.41
C PRO A 172 -8.52 -15.67 -28.12
N PHE A 173 -8.92 -16.27 -27.00
CA PHE A 173 -8.85 -15.61 -25.69
C PHE A 173 -7.40 -15.43 -25.21
N ILE A 174 -6.52 -16.40 -25.45
CA ILE A 174 -5.09 -16.28 -25.12
C ILE A 174 -4.45 -15.10 -25.88
N GLU A 175 -4.76 -14.93 -27.16
CA GLU A 175 -4.23 -13.83 -27.98
C GLU A 175 -4.70 -12.46 -27.47
N GLU A 176 -5.99 -12.33 -27.17
CA GLU A 176 -6.53 -11.09 -26.61
C GLU A 176 -5.99 -10.82 -25.19
N LEU A 177 -5.86 -11.84 -24.34
CA LEU A 177 -5.22 -11.72 -23.02
C LEU A 177 -3.77 -11.23 -23.15
N ARG A 178 -2.99 -11.74 -24.12
CA ARG A 178 -1.63 -11.26 -24.39
C ARG A 178 -1.62 -9.81 -24.82
N ARG A 179 -2.57 -9.38 -25.67
CA ARG A 179 -2.70 -7.98 -26.10
C ARG A 179 -2.99 -7.07 -24.92
N GLN A 180 -3.95 -7.44 -24.07
CA GLN A 180 -4.27 -6.68 -22.86
C GLN A 180 -3.11 -6.67 -21.87
N PHE A 181 -2.40 -7.79 -21.71
CA PHE A 181 -1.23 -7.87 -20.84
C PHE A 181 -0.10 -6.95 -21.32
N LYS A 182 0.10 -6.82 -22.64
CA LYS A 182 1.06 -5.86 -23.19
C LYS A 182 0.69 -4.42 -22.81
N ILE A 183 -0.58 -4.05 -22.97
CA ILE A 183 -1.08 -2.71 -22.57
C ILE A 183 -0.88 -2.50 -21.07
N TYR A 184 -1.32 -3.45 -20.24
CA TYR A 184 -1.15 -3.41 -18.79
C TYR A 184 0.32 -3.33 -18.36
N SER A 185 1.23 -4.03 -19.05
CA SER A 185 2.66 -3.98 -18.72
C SER A 185 3.27 -2.60 -18.95
N LEU A 186 2.77 -1.85 -19.95
CA LEU A 186 3.13 -0.46 -20.21
C LEU A 186 2.43 0.50 -19.24
N LEU A 187 1.14 0.28 -19.00
CA LEU A 187 0.28 1.10 -18.17
C LEU A 187 0.56 0.99 -16.67
N GLY A 188 0.98 -0.17 -16.18
CA GLY A 188 1.01 -0.47 -14.74
C GLY A 188 -0.37 -0.69 -14.11
N GLY A 189 -0.37 -0.83 -12.79
CA GLY A 189 -1.52 -1.07 -11.93
C GLY A 189 -1.89 0.11 -11.04
N MET A 190 -1.24 1.28 -11.14
CA MET A 190 -1.61 2.41 -10.28
C MET A 190 -3.08 2.81 -10.53
N PRO A 191 -3.96 2.86 -9.50
CA PRO A 191 -5.40 2.99 -9.73
C PRO A 191 -5.81 4.23 -10.52
N GLU A 192 -5.20 5.38 -10.26
CA GLU A 192 -5.48 6.62 -10.99
C GLU A 192 -5.02 6.55 -12.45
N ALA A 193 -3.85 5.94 -12.71
CA ALA A 193 -3.34 5.71 -14.05
C ALA A 193 -4.28 4.81 -14.85
N VAL A 194 -4.70 3.69 -14.26
CA VAL A 194 -5.67 2.77 -14.87
C VAL A 194 -7.00 3.46 -15.13
N ALA A 195 -7.54 4.22 -14.17
CA ALA A 195 -8.80 4.94 -14.34
C ALA A 195 -8.73 5.95 -15.50
N LYS A 196 -7.66 6.74 -15.58
CA LYS A 196 -7.45 7.73 -16.65
C LYS A 196 -7.30 7.07 -18.02
N TYR A 197 -6.54 5.99 -18.10
CA TYR A 197 -6.43 5.23 -19.34
C TYR A 197 -7.77 4.64 -19.79
N LEU A 198 -8.58 4.12 -18.86
CA LEU A 198 -9.89 3.55 -19.21
C LEU A 198 -10.87 4.61 -19.71
N GLU A 199 -10.81 5.82 -19.16
CA GLU A 199 -11.63 6.98 -19.55
C GLU A 199 -11.26 7.51 -20.95
N HIS A 200 -9.96 7.68 -21.22
CA HIS A 200 -9.51 8.38 -22.44
C HIS A 200 -8.90 7.50 -23.52
N LYS A 201 -8.50 6.26 -23.17
CA LYS A 201 -7.76 5.33 -24.04
C LYS A 201 -6.45 5.91 -24.60
N ASP A 202 -5.84 6.82 -23.85
CA ASP A 202 -4.62 7.52 -24.23
C ASP A 202 -3.55 7.37 -23.13
N MET A 203 -2.38 6.84 -23.50
CA MET A 203 -1.24 6.67 -22.59
C MET A 203 -0.59 8.02 -22.22
N MET A 204 -0.66 9.02 -23.09
CA MET A 204 -0.03 10.33 -22.84
C MET A 204 -0.67 11.06 -21.66
N ILE A 205 -1.97 10.85 -21.43
CA ILE A 205 -2.68 11.42 -20.27
C ILE A 205 -2.19 10.79 -18.96
N VAL A 206 -1.77 9.52 -19.00
CA VAL A 206 -1.25 8.79 -17.84
C VAL A 206 0.09 9.35 -17.38
N ASN A 207 0.90 9.90 -18.29
CA ASN A 207 2.20 10.49 -17.95
C ASN A 207 2.11 11.57 -16.88
N ARG A 208 1.06 12.40 -16.90
CA ARG A 208 0.86 13.44 -15.89
C ARG A 208 0.60 12.85 -14.49
N VAL A 209 -0.09 11.72 -14.44
CA VAL A 209 -0.33 10.97 -13.20
C VAL A 209 1.01 10.46 -12.66
N TYR A 210 1.83 9.88 -13.53
CA TYR A 210 3.15 9.38 -13.13
C TYR A 210 4.13 10.48 -12.74
N GLU A 211 4.15 11.60 -13.46
CA GLU A 211 4.96 12.78 -13.10
C GLU A 211 4.61 13.27 -11.69
N SER A 212 3.31 13.41 -11.41
CA SER A 212 2.80 13.83 -10.10
C SER A 212 3.16 12.82 -9.00
N LEU A 213 3.02 11.52 -9.28
CA LEU A 213 3.40 10.44 -8.37
C LEU A 213 4.90 10.45 -8.03
N VAL A 214 5.77 10.53 -9.04
CA VAL A 214 7.22 10.58 -8.85
C VAL A 214 7.61 11.79 -8.02
N SER A 215 7.03 12.96 -8.32
CA SER A 215 7.28 14.21 -7.59
C SER A 215 6.84 14.08 -6.14
N ALA A 216 5.64 13.57 -5.89
CA ALA A 216 5.12 13.35 -4.54
C ALA A 216 5.97 12.34 -3.75
N TYR A 217 6.47 11.27 -4.39
CA TYR A 217 7.38 10.34 -3.73
C TYR A 217 8.71 11.00 -3.37
N LEU A 218 9.29 11.82 -4.26
CA LEU A 218 10.54 12.53 -4.00
C LEU A 218 10.40 13.58 -2.89
N GLU A 219 9.28 14.30 -2.83
CA GLU A 219 9.00 15.29 -1.78
C GLU A 219 8.79 14.64 -0.41
N ASP A 220 8.16 13.48 -0.36
CA ASP A 220 7.89 12.77 0.90
C ASP A 220 9.04 11.88 1.36
N VAL A 221 9.99 11.54 0.49
CA VAL A 221 10.98 10.50 0.82
C VAL A 221 11.87 10.90 2.01
N ASP A 222 12.11 12.18 2.19
CA ASP A 222 12.91 12.71 3.29
C ASP A 222 12.24 12.46 4.65
N LYS A 223 10.90 12.30 4.70
CA LYS A 223 10.17 11.95 5.93
C LYS A 223 10.50 10.54 6.42
N TYR A 224 11.06 9.69 5.56
CA TYR A 224 11.55 8.38 5.96
C TYR A 224 12.93 8.45 6.61
N ALA A 225 13.72 9.51 6.43
CA ALA A 225 15.11 9.55 6.86
C ALA A 225 15.27 9.95 8.34
N ASP A 226 16.29 9.39 9.01
CA ASP A 226 16.67 9.82 10.37
C ASP A 226 17.68 10.97 10.33
N ASP A 227 18.42 11.07 9.24
CA ASP A 227 19.52 12.00 9.05
C ASP A 227 19.64 12.42 7.58
N VAL A 228 20.35 13.52 7.35
CA VAL A 228 20.51 14.13 6.02
C VAL A 228 21.21 13.19 5.02
N SER A 229 22.13 12.34 5.47
CA SER A 229 22.82 11.38 4.59
C SER A 229 21.84 10.31 4.09
N THR A 230 21.01 9.77 4.98
CA THR A 230 19.97 8.80 4.61
C THR A 230 18.92 9.42 3.70
N ALA A 231 18.50 10.66 3.95
CA ALA A 231 17.57 11.41 3.08
C ALA A 231 18.11 11.51 1.65
N ARG A 232 19.36 11.96 1.50
CA ARG A 232 20.01 12.05 0.18
C ARG A 232 20.17 10.69 -0.49
N ALA A 233 20.51 9.65 0.25
CA ALA A 233 20.60 8.28 -0.27
C ALA A 233 19.24 7.75 -0.76
N LEU A 234 18.14 8.06 -0.06
CA LEU A 234 16.79 7.69 -0.48
C LEU A 234 16.41 8.34 -1.81
N VAL A 235 16.62 9.66 -1.92
CA VAL A 235 16.40 10.41 -3.18
C VAL A 235 17.25 9.83 -4.31
N HIS A 236 18.53 9.54 -4.03
CA HIS A 236 19.44 8.93 -5.01
C HIS A 236 18.94 7.58 -5.50
N ILE A 237 18.51 6.69 -4.59
CA ILE A 237 17.97 5.38 -4.96
C ILE A 237 16.70 5.55 -5.78
N LEU A 238 15.75 6.41 -5.40
CA LEU A 238 14.52 6.61 -6.18
C LEU A 238 14.77 7.09 -7.62
N LYS A 239 15.83 7.89 -7.83
CA LYS A 239 16.22 8.36 -9.17
C LYS A 239 16.96 7.31 -10.00
N THR A 240 17.75 6.44 -9.36
CA THR A 240 18.63 5.48 -10.06
C THR A 240 18.05 4.07 -10.16
N ALA A 241 17.16 3.69 -9.23
CA ALA A 241 16.53 2.37 -9.18
C ALA A 241 15.79 1.96 -10.47
N PRO A 242 15.10 2.86 -11.22
CA PRO A 242 14.47 2.49 -12.49
C PRO A 242 15.44 1.89 -13.50
N ALA A 243 16.64 2.46 -13.65
CA ALA A 243 17.66 1.97 -14.58
C ALA A 243 18.22 0.58 -14.19
N GLU A 244 18.11 0.22 -12.91
CA GLU A 244 18.59 -1.05 -12.35
C GLU A 244 17.47 -2.06 -12.08
N ALA A 245 16.21 -1.71 -12.36
CA ALA A 245 15.06 -2.56 -12.13
C ALA A 245 15.16 -3.87 -12.91
N GLY A 246 14.81 -4.97 -12.25
CA GLY A 246 14.88 -6.32 -12.83
C GLY A 246 16.28 -6.91 -12.91
N LYS A 247 17.35 -6.16 -12.60
CA LYS A 247 18.74 -6.66 -12.55
C LYS A 247 19.11 -7.14 -11.14
N ARG A 248 20.22 -7.89 -11.03
CA ARG A 248 20.87 -8.19 -9.75
C ARG A 248 21.83 -7.06 -9.39
N ILE A 249 21.60 -6.42 -8.25
CA ILE A 249 22.33 -5.20 -7.88
C ILE A 249 23.34 -5.43 -6.76
N THR A 250 24.37 -4.59 -6.70
CA THR A 250 25.25 -4.46 -5.53
C THR A 250 24.81 -3.24 -4.74
N LEU A 251 24.72 -3.35 -3.41
CA LEU A 251 24.35 -2.20 -2.55
C LEU A 251 25.51 -1.22 -2.35
N GLU A 252 26.73 -1.74 -2.30
CA GLU A 252 27.94 -0.91 -2.29
C GLU A 252 28.12 -0.22 -3.64
N GLY A 253 28.28 1.11 -3.62
CA GLY A 253 28.43 1.93 -4.82
C GLY A 253 27.19 1.98 -5.73
N PHE A 254 25.99 1.67 -5.20
CA PHE A 254 24.76 1.62 -6.00
C PHE A 254 24.51 2.92 -6.76
N GLY A 255 24.30 2.82 -8.08
CA GLY A 255 24.09 3.99 -8.94
C GLY A 255 25.30 4.92 -9.03
N ALA A 256 26.52 4.37 -8.94
CA ALA A 256 27.78 5.11 -8.97
C ALA A 256 27.88 6.23 -7.91
N SER A 257 27.38 5.95 -6.71
CA SER A 257 27.42 6.89 -5.60
C SER A 257 28.58 6.65 -4.65
N ASP A 258 29.03 7.73 -4.00
CA ASP A 258 30.01 7.69 -2.91
C ASP A 258 29.41 7.40 -1.52
N TYR A 259 28.11 7.06 -1.45
CA TYR A 259 27.46 6.74 -0.18
C TYR A 259 28.05 5.46 0.42
N LYS A 260 28.20 5.46 1.75
CA LYS A 260 28.58 4.27 2.51
C LYS A 260 27.55 3.16 2.28
N ALA A 261 28.02 1.91 2.12
CA ALA A 261 27.16 0.76 1.88
C ALA A 261 26.06 0.58 2.97
N LEU A 262 26.37 0.92 4.22
CA LEU A 262 25.39 0.88 5.32
C LEU A 262 24.24 1.88 5.09
N THR A 263 24.54 3.10 4.65
CA THR A 263 23.54 4.14 4.38
C THR A 263 22.64 3.74 3.22
N ILE A 264 23.21 3.21 2.13
CA ILE A 264 22.42 2.68 1.01
C ILE A 264 21.51 1.55 1.47
N ARG A 265 22.03 0.63 2.29
CA ARG A 265 21.23 -0.49 2.82
C ARG A 265 20.06 0.00 3.68
N GLN A 266 20.30 0.95 4.59
CA GLN A 266 19.25 1.56 5.40
C GLN A 266 18.19 2.26 4.54
N ALA A 267 18.62 2.98 3.50
CA ALA A 267 17.72 3.63 2.57
C ALA A 267 16.87 2.60 1.78
N PHE A 268 17.46 1.52 1.28
CA PHE A 268 16.70 0.41 0.67
C PHE A 268 15.71 -0.22 1.64
N ASP A 269 16.10 -0.47 2.90
CA ASP A 269 15.20 -1.04 3.90
C ASP A 269 14.00 -0.12 4.18
N LYS A 270 14.21 1.21 4.19
CA LYS A 270 13.14 2.21 4.33
C LYS A 270 12.22 2.26 3.12
N LEU A 271 12.76 2.20 1.89
CA LEU A 271 11.95 2.16 0.66
C LEU A 271 11.16 0.84 0.53
N GLN A 272 11.70 -0.29 1.00
CA GLN A 272 10.97 -1.55 1.07
C GLN A 272 9.80 -1.49 2.05
N LYS A 273 10.02 -0.91 3.23
CA LYS A 273 8.96 -0.65 4.23
C LYS A 273 7.88 0.29 3.68
N ALA A 274 8.25 1.27 2.88
CA ALA A 274 7.33 2.16 2.16
C ALA A 274 6.65 1.49 0.94
N GLN A 275 7.00 0.23 0.63
CA GLN A 275 6.51 -0.53 -0.53
C GLN A 275 6.80 0.13 -1.89
N LEU A 276 7.83 0.97 -1.99
CA LEU A 276 8.21 1.60 -3.27
C LEU A 276 9.07 0.67 -4.14
N LEU A 277 9.77 -0.28 -3.51
CA LEU A 277 10.60 -1.28 -4.16
C LEU A 277 10.71 -2.54 -3.30
N LYS A 278 11.31 -3.60 -3.85
CA LYS A 278 11.59 -4.86 -3.17
C LYS A 278 12.94 -5.43 -3.59
N LEU A 279 13.70 -5.94 -2.62
CA LEU A 279 14.92 -6.71 -2.86
C LEU A 279 14.62 -8.20 -2.74
N SER A 280 14.59 -8.89 -3.87
CA SER A 280 14.33 -10.33 -3.93
C SER A 280 15.65 -11.11 -3.93
N PHE A 281 15.98 -11.70 -2.78
CA PHE A 281 17.21 -12.48 -2.61
C PHE A 281 17.06 -13.91 -3.17
N PRO A 282 18.12 -14.47 -3.78
CA PRO A 282 18.05 -15.81 -4.37
C PRO A 282 17.96 -16.89 -3.29
N VAL A 283 17.18 -17.93 -3.56
CA VAL A 283 17.17 -19.19 -2.83
C VAL A 283 17.99 -20.20 -3.62
N THR A 284 18.89 -20.93 -2.93
CA THR A 284 19.77 -21.92 -3.57
C THR A 284 19.39 -23.36 -3.27
N SER A 285 18.50 -23.59 -2.31
CA SER A 285 18.00 -24.91 -1.94
C SER A 285 16.60 -25.11 -2.51
N ALA A 286 16.37 -26.27 -3.14
CA ALA A 286 15.03 -26.71 -3.50
C ALA A 286 14.32 -27.47 -2.35
N MET A 287 15.00 -27.67 -1.22
CA MET A 287 14.44 -28.30 -0.02
C MET A 287 13.85 -27.25 0.93
N LEU A 288 12.76 -27.60 1.60
CA LEU A 288 12.12 -26.78 2.62
C LEU A 288 12.90 -26.83 3.95
N PRO A 289 12.98 -25.72 4.71
CA PRO A 289 12.51 -24.38 4.33
C PRO A 289 13.43 -23.73 3.29
N MET A 290 12.83 -23.06 2.29
CA MET A 290 13.55 -22.26 1.30
C MET A 290 14.08 -20.97 1.95
N VAL A 291 15.37 -20.94 2.28
CA VAL A 291 16.00 -19.78 2.94
C VAL A 291 16.68 -18.84 1.93
N PRO A 292 16.35 -17.53 1.92
CA PRO A 292 17.03 -16.56 1.07
C PRO A 292 18.50 -16.36 1.46
N GLN A 293 19.38 -16.24 0.45
CA GLN A 293 20.81 -16.01 0.64
C GLN A 293 21.13 -14.50 0.66
N TYR A 294 21.11 -13.88 1.85
CA TYR A 294 21.33 -12.44 2.02
C TYR A 294 22.74 -11.93 1.65
N ARG A 295 23.72 -12.82 1.51
CA ARG A 295 25.07 -12.47 1.02
C ARG A 295 25.14 -12.35 -0.49
N ARG A 296 24.15 -12.87 -1.23
CA ARG A 296 24.10 -12.80 -2.69
C ARG A 296 23.39 -11.53 -3.14
N LYS A 297 23.75 -11.07 -4.33
CA LYS A 297 23.13 -9.90 -4.97
C LYS A 297 21.62 -10.12 -5.13
N PRO A 298 20.77 -9.27 -4.51
CA PRO A 298 19.32 -9.36 -4.69
C PRO A 298 18.93 -8.86 -6.08
N ARG A 299 17.77 -9.30 -6.55
CA ARG A 299 17.10 -8.73 -7.71
C ARG A 299 16.24 -7.55 -7.26
N LEU A 300 16.42 -6.39 -7.90
CA LEU A 300 15.63 -5.20 -7.61
C LEU A 300 14.28 -5.25 -8.35
N GLN A 301 13.19 -5.01 -7.63
CA GLN A 301 11.84 -4.87 -8.18
C GLN A 301 11.26 -3.53 -7.72
N LEU A 302 10.50 -2.86 -8.58
CA LEU A 302 9.79 -1.64 -8.23
C LEU A 302 8.31 -1.92 -7.99
N LEU A 303 7.64 -0.97 -7.36
CA LEU A 303 6.21 -1.01 -7.05
C LEU A 303 5.33 -1.30 -8.27
N ASP A 304 5.58 -0.61 -9.38
CA ASP A 304 4.69 -0.58 -10.54
C ASP A 304 5.47 -0.54 -11.86
N THR A 305 5.00 -1.29 -12.86
CA THR A 305 5.66 -1.33 -14.18
C THR A 305 5.42 -0.07 -14.99
N GLY A 306 4.24 0.55 -14.90
CA GLY A 306 3.98 1.81 -15.60
C GLY A 306 4.80 2.97 -15.05
N LEU A 307 4.95 3.03 -13.72
CA LEU A 307 5.86 4.00 -13.08
C LEU A 307 7.31 3.80 -13.55
N LEU A 308 7.79 2.55 -13.58
CA LEU A 308 9.11 2.19 -14.10
C LEU A 308 9.29 2.65 -15.55
N ASN A 309 8.34 2.32 -16.41
CA ASN A 309 8.37 2.66 -17.83
C ASN A 309 8.37 4.17 -18.05
N TYR A 310 7.56 4.91 -17.28
CA TYR A 310 7.58 6.38 -17.29
C TYR A 310 8.95 6.94 -16.95
N GLN A 311 9.58 6.45 -15.86
CA GLN A 311 10.90 6.92 -15.43
C GLN A 311 12.02 6.57 -16.42
N LEU A 312 11.84 5.52 -17.22
CA LEU A 312 12.78 5.11 -18.28
C LEU A 312 12.49 5.73 -19.65
N GLY A 313 11.38 6.46 -19.81
CA GLY A 313 10.94 6.98 -21.11
C GLY A 313 10.47 5.89 -22.09
N ILE A 314 10.08 4.71 -21.59
CA ILE A 314 9.56 3.60 -22.40
C ILE A 314 8.04 3.73 -22.48
N GLN A 315 7.55 4.53 -23.43
CA GLN A 315 6.11 4.83 -23.55
C GLN A 315 5.54 4.50 -24.94
N GLU A 316 6.33 3.87 -25.80
CA GLU A 316 5.99 3.45 -27.17
C GLU A 316 6.26 1.95 -27.41
#